data_AF-A0A7S2BNK5-F1
#
_entry.id   AF-A0A7S2BNK5-F1
#
_cell.length_a   1.000
_cell.length_b   1.000
_cell.length_c   1.000
_cell.angle_alpha   90.00
_cell.angle_beta   90.00
_cell.angle_gamma   90.00
#
_symmetry.space_group_name_H-M   'P 1'
#
loop_
_entity.id
_entity.type
_entity.pdbx_description
1 polymer ?
#
loop_
_entity_poly.entity_id
_entity_poly.type
_entity_poly.pdbx_seq_one_letter_code
_entity_poly.pdbx_strand_id
1 'polypeptide(L)'
;FTTILSGFLSQDGFSKDLKELAAPIVNSSISIYERVQHDMLPTPMKSHYTFNLRDLSKVFQGVLMVLPKHIPAKDDVLRLWVHEESRVFRDRLIDEDDRITF
;
A
#
# COMPACT_ATOMS: atom_id res chain seq x y z
N PHE A 1 2.56 -5.03 10.78
CA PHE A 1 2.52 -3.69 10.15
C PHE A 1 1.67 -2.68 10.93
N THR A 2 0.52 -3.06 11.50
CA THR A 2 -0.38 -2.14 12.25
C THR A 2 0.32 -1.36 13.37
N THR A 3 1.08 -2.03 14.24
CA THR A 3 1.81 -1.37 15.33
C THR A 3 2.81 -0.34 14.81
N ILE A 4 3.49 -0.64 13.70
CA ILE A 4 4.51 0.22 13.09
C ILE A 4 3.86 1.49 12.52
N LEU A 5 2.83 1.30 11.67
CA LEU A 5 2.12 2.43 11.06
C LEU A 5 1.39 3.28 12.10
N SER A 6 0.78 2.66 13.10
CA SER A 6 0.12 3.36 14.21
C SER A 6 1.12 4.17 15.05
N GLY A 7 2.31 3.62 15.33
CA GLY A 7 3.39 4.32 16.01
C GLY A 7 3.91 5.53 15.22
N PHE A 8 4.08 5.37 13.91
CA PHE A 8 4.49 6.46 13.01
C PHE A 8 3.46 7.60 12.96
N LEU A 9 2.19 7.28 12.75
CA LEU A 9 1.10 8.27 12.70
C LEU A 9 0.79 8.91 14.08
N SER A 10 1.39 8.40 15.15
CA SER A 10 1.29 8.99 16.50
C SER A 10 2.44 9.96 16.81
N GLN A 11 3.40 10.15 15.90
CA GLN A 11 4.52 11.07 16.10
C GLN A 11 4.07 12.55 16.07
N ASP A 12 4.85 13.40 16.74
CA ASP A 12 4.59 14.84 16.76
C ASP A 12 4.57 15.43 15.35
N GLY A 13 3.51 16.17 15.05
CA GLY A 13 3.26 16.79 13.74
C GLY A 13 2.15 16.12 12.93
N PHE A 14 1.78 14.88 13.23
CA PHE A 14 0.62 14.22 12.66
C PHE A 14 -0.65 14.52 13.47
N SER A 15 -1.80 14.56 12.79
CA SER A 15 -3.08 14.68 13.49
C SER A 15 -3.41 13.38 14.23
N LYS A 16 -3.92 13.50 15.45
CA LYS A 16 -4.14 12.34 16.36
C LYS A 16 -5.16 11.33 15.83
N ASP A 17 -6.06 11.79 14.98
CA ASP A 17 -7.11 11.00 14.34
C ASP A 17 -6.58 10.12 13.18
N LEU A 18 -5.34 10.34 12.72
CA LEU A 18 -4.70 9.52 11.68
C LEU A 18 -4.35 8.12 12.21
N LYS A 19 -4.07 7.98 13.52
CA LYS A 19 -3.74 6.70 14.14
C LYS A 19 -4.81 5.63 13.93
N GLU A 20 -6.08 6.05 13.89
CA GLU A 20 -7.24 5.17 13.69
C GLU A 20 -7.24 4.51 12.31
N LEU A 21 -6.60 5.14 11.32
CA LEU A 21 -6.50 4.62 9.96
C LEU A 21 -5.47 3.50 9.82
N ALA A 22 -4.56 3.33 10.80
CA ALA A 22 -3.48 2.37 10.69
C ALA A 22 -3.97 0.92 10.53
N ALA A 23 -4.98 0.51 11.31
CA ALA A 23 -5.52 -0.85 11.23
C ALA A 23 -6.33 -1.09 9.95
N PRO A 24 -7.27 -0.21 9.55
CA PRO A 24 -7.97 -0.32 8.27
C PRO A 24 -7.02 -0.37 7.06
N ILE A 25 -5.99 0.49 7.01
CA ILE A 25 -5.01 0.51 5.93
C ILE A 25 -4.27 -0.83 5.85
N VAL A 26 -3.75 -1.33 6.98
CA VAL A 26 -3.00 -2.59 6.98
C VAL A 26 -3.86 -3.78 6.58
N ASN A 27 -5.09 -3.86 7.08
CA ASN A 27 -6.00 -4.94 6.69
C ASN A 27 -6.35 -4.86 5.19
N SER A 28 -6.58 -3.66 4.68
CA SER A 28 -6.87 -3.45 3.25
C SER A 28 -5.68 -3.84 2.36
N SER A 29 -4.46 -3.45 2.73
CA SER A 29 -3.24 -3.87 2.03
C SER A 29 -3.06 -5.40 2.01
N ILE A 30 -3.40 -6.09 3.09
CA ILE A 30 -3.36 -7.56 3.14
C ILE A 30 -4.38 -8.13 2.16
N SER A 31 -5.63 -7.64 2.17
CA SER A 31 -6.66 -8.09 1.24
C SER A 31 -6.30 -7.83 -0.23
N ILE A 32 -5.70 -6.68 -0.55
CA ILE A 32 -5.18 -6.37 -1.89
C ILE A 32 -4.08 -7.37 -2.26
N TYR A 33 -3.12 -7.61 -1.36
CA TYR A 33 -2.04 -8.56 -1.59
C TYR A 33 -2.56 -9.99 -1.84
N GLU A 34 -3.51 -10.46 -1.03
CA GLU A 34 -4.15 -11.78 -1.20
C GLU A 34 -4.87 -11.89 -2.55
N ARG A 35 -5.57 -10.83 -2.96
CA ARG A 35 -6.23 -10.79 -4.26
C ARG A 35 -5.24 -10.79 -5.42
N VAL A 36 -4.17 -9.99 -5.35
CA VAL A 36 -3.10 -9.98 -6.36
C VAL A 36 -2.43 -11.36 -6.46
N GLN A 37 -2.18 -12.04 -5.35
CA GLN A 37 -1.65 -13.41 -5.35
C GLN A 37 -2.57 -14.39 -6.08
N HIS A 38 -3.88 -14.23 -5.95
CA HIS A 38 -4.87 -15.12 -6.54
C HIS A 38 -5.11 -14.83 -8.03
N ASP A 39 -5.29 -13.55 -8.38
CA ASP A 39 -5.71 -13.13 -9.72
C ASP A 39 -4.53 -12.99 -10.68
N MET A 40 -3.34 -12.59 -10.20
CA MET A 40 -2.18 -12.25 -11.02
C MET A 40 -1.09 -13.34 -10.96
N LEU A 41 -1.44 -14.54 -11.41
CA LEU A 41 -0.56 -15.70 -11.38
C LEU A 41 0.58 -15.62 -12.43
N PRO A 42 1.79 -16.11 -12.10
CA PRO A 42 2.87 -16.18 -13.06
C PRO A 42 2.54 -17.21 -14.16
N THR A 43 2.52 -16.76 -15.41
CA THR A 43 2.44 -17.62 -16.60
C THR A 43 3.75 -17.51 -17.39
N PRO A 44 4.04 -18.39 -18.36
CA PRO A 44 5.23 -18.24 -19.20
C PRO A 44 5.35 -16.86 -19.89
N MET A 45 4.22 -16.23 -20.24
CA MET A 45 4.17 -14.88 -20.81
C MET A 45 4.30 -13.78 -19.73
N LYS A 46 3.91 -14.07 -18.49
CA LYS A 46 3.89 -13.13 -17.34
C LYS A 46 4.77 -13.62 -16.19
N SER A 47 5.95 -14.14 -16.49
CA SER A 47 6.81 -14.82 -15.49
C SER A 47 7.29 -13.91 -14.35
N HIS A 48 7.28 -12.59 -14.58
CA HIS A 48 7.65 -11.56 -13.61
C HIS A 48 6.52 -11.21 -12.62
N TYR A 49 5.31 -11.79 -12.77
CA TYR A 49 4.19 -11.64 -11.83
C TYR A 49 4.43 -12.48 -10.57
N THR A 50 5.53 -12.18 -9.89
CA THR A 50 5.96 -12.81 -8.65
C THR A 50 5.85 -11.78 -7.54
N PHE A 51 4.74 -11.85 -6.82
CA PHE A 51 4.46 -10.98 -5.68
C PHE A 51 4.82 -11.72 -4.39
N ASN A 52 5.40 -11.03 -3.41
CA ASN A 52 5.68 -11.62 -2.10
C ASN A 52 5.58 -10.58 -0.98
N LEU A 53 5.75 -11.00 0.28
CA LEU A 53 5.64 -10.11 1.45
C LEU A 53 6.63 -8.93 1.48
N ARG A 54 7.71 -8.98 0.69
CA ARG A 54 8.62 -7.83 0.54
C ARG A 54 7.92 -6.67 -0.17
N ASP A 55 7.01 -6.96 -1.08
CA ASP A 55 6.28 -5.92 -1.81
C ASP A 55 5.33 -5.18 -0.87
N LEU A 56 4.59 -5.91 -0.03
CA LEU A 56 3.81 -5.33 1.05
C LEU A 56 4.68 -4.46 1.98
N SER A 57 5.92 -4.90 2.27
CA SER A 57 6.87 -4.10 3.05
C SER A 57 7.28 -2.80 2.34
N LYS A 58 7.42 -2.79 1.01
CA LYS A 58 7.75 -1.58 0.22
C LYS A 58 6.62 -0.56 0.26
N VAL A 59 5.36 -1.00 0.23
CA VAL A 59 4.19 -0.10 0.36
C VAL A 59 4.29 0.69 1.65
N PHE A 60 4.44 -0.01 2.79
CA PHE A 60 4.55 0.66 4.08
C PHE A 60 5.83 1.49 4.18
N GLN A 61 6.96 1.02 3.65
CA GLN A 61 8.17 1.83 3.60
C GLN A 61 7.93 3.16 2.86
N GLY A 62 7.19 3.15 1.75
CA GLY A 62 6.75 4.34 1.02
C GLY A 62 5.98 5.32 1.90
N VAL A 63 4.94 4.81 2.57
CA VAL A 63 4.09 5.60 3.48
C VAL A 63 4.90 6.19 4.65
N LEU A 64 5.84 5.42 5.21
CA LEU A 64 6.67 5.83 6.35
C LEU A 64 7.72 6.91 6.01
N MET A 65 7.93 7.23 4.73
CA MET A 65 8.88 8.28 4.31
C MET A 65 8.25 9.67 4.21
N VAL A 66 6.93 9.80 4.42
CA VAL A 66 6.25 11.10 4.31
C VAL A 66 6.55 11.98 5.52
N LEU A 67 6.60 13.29 5.30
CA LEU A 67 6.74 14.28 6.37
C LEU A 67 5.34 14.73 6.82
N PRO A 68 5.12 14.98 8.13
CA PRO A 68 3.81 15.38 8.65
C PRO A 68 3.21 16.61 7.97
N LYS A 69 4.05 17.57 7.56
CA LYS A 69 3.63 18.78 6.83
C LYS A 69 2.92 18.52 5.49
N HIS A 70 3.10 17.32 4.91
CA HIS A 70 2.45 16.94 3.65
C HIS A 70 1.14 16.16 3.86
N ILE A 71 0.77 15.89 5.12
CA ILE A 71 -0.40 15.12 5.51
C ILE A 71 -1.24 15.97 6.49
N PRO A 72 -1.91 17.03 6.01
CA PRO A 72 -2.78 17.84 6.85
C PRO A 72 -4.09 17.13 7.22
N ALA A 73 -4.58 16.19 6.41
CA ALA A 73 -5.85 15.50 6.62
C ALA A 73 -5.77 13.97 6.44
N LYS A 74 -6.82 13.28 6.91
CA LYS A 74 -7.01 11.83 6.73
C LYS A 74 -6.91 11.40 5.27
N ASP A 75 -7.51 12.19 4.37
CA ASP A 75 -7.57 11.89 2.93
C ASP A 75 -6.17 11.87 2.30
N ASP A 76 -5.23 12.67 2.79
CA ASP A 76 -3.86 12.71 2.25
C ASP A 76 -3.10 11.41 2.54
N VAL A 77 -3.29 10.81 3.73
CA VAL A 77 -2.72 9.48 4.06
C VAL A 77 -3.32 8.42 3.15
N LEU A 78 -4.62 8.46 2.92
CA LEU A 78 -5.31 7.48 2.08
C LEU A 78 -4.83 7.58 0.63
N ARG A 79 -4.71 8.79 0.08
CA ARG A 79 -4.16 9.03 -1.26
C ARG A 79 -2.72 8.53 -1.39
N LEU A 80 -1.88 8.83 -0.40
CA LEU A 80 -0.50 8.35 -0.38
C LEU A 80 -0.45 6.82 -0.35
N TRP A 81 -1.28 6.20 0.48
CA TRP A 81 -1.36 4.74 0.57
C TRP A 81 -1.78 4.12 -0.76
N VAL A 82 -2.86 4.60 -1.39
CA VAL A 82 -3.31 4.11 -2.71
C VAL A 82 -2.23 4.30 -3.78
N HIS A 83 -1.50 5.42 -3.74
CA HIS A 83 -0.37 5.66 -4.62
C HIS A 83 0.73 4.62 -4.44
N GLU A 84 1.12 4.31 -3.19
CA GLU A 84 2.16 3.30 -2.94
C GLU A 84 1.70 1.88 -3.31
N GLU A 85 0.43 1.52 -3.07
CA GLU A 85 -0.16 0.26 -3.56
C GLU A 85 -0.04 0.15 -5.08
N SER A 86 -0.44 1.21 -5.79
CA SER A 86 -0.35 1.26 -7.26
C SER A 86 1.10 1.17 -7.74
N ARG A 87 2.01 1.92 -7.12
CA ARG A 87 3.43 1.93 -7.48
C ARG A 87 4.09 0.58 -7.28
N VAL A 88 3.71 -0.15 -6.23
CA VAL A 88 4.32 -1.45 -5.91
C VAL A 88 3.68 -2.58 -6.71
N PHE A 89 2.38 -2.59 -6.90
CA PHE A 89 1.66 -3.70 -7.53
C PHE A 89 1.29 -3.39 -8.98
N ARG A 90 0.51 -2.34 -9.22
CA ARG A 90 -0.05 -1.99 -10.53
C ARG A 90 1.01 -1.68 -11.59
N ASP A 91 2.07 -0.97 -11.23
CA ASP A 91 3.13 -0.58 -12.19
C ASP A 91 3.90 -1.80 -12.77
N ARG A 92 3.83 -2.97 -12.11
CA ARG A 92 4.42 -4.21 -12.60
C ARG A 92 3.53 -4.99 -13.58
N LEU A 93 2.27 -4.61 -13.72
CA LEU A 93 1.33 -5.26 -14.62
C LEU A 93 1.58 -4.76 -16.05
N ILE A 94 1.58 -5.68 -17.02
CA ILE A 94 1.84 -5.37 -18.44
C ILE A 94 0.55 -5.28 -19.25
N ASP A 95 -0.47 -6.05 -18.88
CA ASP A 95 -1.74 -6.08 -19.61
C ASP A 95 -2.66 -4.97 -19.11
N GLU A 96 -3.34 -4.32 -20.06
CA GLU A 96 -4.27 -3.23 -19.75
C GLU A 96 -5.48 -3.74 -18.96
N ASP A 97 -5.95 -4.96 -19.27
CA ASP A 97 -7.04 -5.60 -18.53
C ASP A 97 -6.68 -5.85 -17.06
N ASP A 98 -5.44 -6.30 -16.79
CA ASP A 98 -4.93 -6.49 -15.43
C ASP A 98 -4.84 -5.13 -14.69
N ARG A 99 -4.40 -4.07 -15.38
CA ARG A 99 -4.27 -2.70 -14.84
C ARG A 99 -5.61 -2.01 -14.57
N ILE A 100 -6.65 -2.37 -15.30
CA ILE A 100 -8.03 -1.90 -15.10
C ILE A 100 -8.69 -2.68 -13.96
N THR A 101 -8.35 -3.96 -13.81
CA THR A 101 -8.91 -4.84 -12.78
C THR A 101 -8.37 -4.55 -11.37
N PHE A 102 -7.13 -4.05 -11.28
CA PHE A 102 -6.50 -3.57 -10.05
C PHE A 102 -7.13 -2.25 -9.58
#